data_AF-A0A9E8N8J5-F1
#
_entry.id   AF-A0A9E8N8J5-F1
#
_cell.length_a   1.000
_cell.length_b   1.000
_cell.length_c   1.000
_cell.angle_alpha   90.00
_cell.angle_beta   90.00
_cell.angle_gamma   90.00
#
_symmetry.space_group_name_H-M   'P 1'
#
loop_
_entity.id
_entity.type
_entity.pdbx_description
1 polymer ?
#
loop_
_entity_poly.entity_id
_entity_poly.type
_entity_poly.pdbx_seq_one_letter_code
_entity_poly.pdbx_strand_id
1 'polypeptide(L)'
;MKQEEVIEIVHEGLKILEKEDDWLLKNDLSERSIAHRLACHLQHLFDGYCVDCEYNGAMRGEVYARKKVQMVKEQLLAAELKLREIEKDFLADQLIERSAYPDIIVHKRGHNDDNLCIIEIKKTTSLVGMEYDEIKLRSYTRHELDDALCYQVGIFIEIKTGGDERGYSLMFCQNGGRLTREGNDHEHN
;
A
#
# COMPACT_ATOMS: atom_id res chain seq x y z
N MET A 1 -6.12 -15.37 -6.47
CA MET A 1 -5.68 -15.72 -5.10
C MET A 1 -6.72 -15.21 -4.12
N LYS A 2 -7.02 -15.90 -3.01
CA LYS A 2 -7.97 -15.35 -2.01
C LYS A 2 -7.27 -14.28 -1.16
N GLN A 3 -8.04 -13.37 -0.56
CA GLN A 3 -7.45 -12.25 0.19
C GLN A 3 -6.67 -12.75 1.40
N GLU A 4 -7.19 -13.76 2.10
CA GLU A 4 -6.56 -14.35 3.28
C GLU A 4 -5.19 -14.93 2.91
N GLU A 5 -5.11 -15.61 1.77
CA GLU A 5 -3.87 -16.19 1.24
C GLU A 5 -2.84 -15.09 0.87
N VAL A 6 -3.30 -13.98 0.27
CA VAL A 6 -2.42 -12.82 0.01
C VAL A 6 -1.86 -12.25 1.31
N ILE A 7 -2.68 -12.11 2.34
CA ILE A 7 -2.27 -11.59 3.65
C ILE A 7 -1.30 -12.54 4.35
N GLU A 8 -1.54 -13.85 4.29
CA GLU A 8 -0.64 -14.88 4.82
C GLU A 8 0.74 -14.85 4.15
N ILE A 9 0.77 -14.72 2.82
CA ILE A 9 2.03 -14.59 2.07
C ILE A 9 2.78 -13.31 2.46
N VAL A 10 2.09 -12.18 2.62
CA VAL A 10 2.72 -10.92 3.07
C VAL A 10 3.31 -11.07 4.48
N HIS A 11 2.59 -11.72 5.40
CA HIS A 11 3.10 -12.05 6.72
C HIS A 11 4.37 -12.92 6.67
N GLU A 12 4.40 -13.92 5.79
CA GLU A 12 5.58 -14.76 5.62
C GLU A 12 6.77 -13.98 5.05
N GLY A 13 6.54 -13.13 4.05
CA GLY A 13 7.57 -12.23 3.52
C GLY A 13 8.16 -11.29 4.57
N LEU A 14 7.34 -10.79 5.50
CA LEU A 14 7.80 -9.95 6.61
C LEU A 14 8.66 -10.72 7.60
N LYS A 15 8.33 -11.98 7.93
CA LYS A 15 9.17 -12.83 8.78
C LYS A 15 10.52 -13.11 8.13
N ILE A 16 10.54 -13.36 6.83
CA ILE A 16 11.78 -13.55 6.08
C ILE A 16 12.62 -12.25 6.11
N LEU A 17 12.00 -11.09 5.89
CA LEU A 17 12.66 -9.79 5.98
C LEU A 17 13.30 -9.56 7.36
N GLU A 18 12.57 -9.82 8.45
CA GLU A 18 13.11 -9.68 9.81
C GLU A 18 14.31 -10.60 10.07
N LYS A 19 14.29 -11.81 9.51
CA LYS A 19 15.35 -12.80 9.69
C LYS A 19 16.57 -12.55 8.82
N GLU A 20 16.38 -12.25 7.54
CA GLU A 20 17.45 -12.19 6.54
C GLU A 20 18.01 -10.78 6.35
N ASP A 21 17.21 -9.74 6.61
CA ASP A 21 17.57 -8.34 6.43
C ASP A 21 17.60 -7.55 7.76
N ASP A 22 17.80 -8.27 8.87
CA ASP A 22 17.90 -7.74 10.24
C ASP A 22 18.78 -6.48 10.32
N TRP A 23 19.90 -6.48 9.61
CA TRP A 23 20.85 -5.37 9.61
C TRP A 23 20.22 -4.07 9.10
N LEU A 24 19.33 -4.12 8.09
CA LEU A 24 18.65 -2.93 7.58
C LEU A 24 17.69 -2.36 8.62
N LEU A 25 16.97 -3.24 9.33
CA LEU A 25 16.00 -2.84 10.36
C LEU A 25 16.71 -2.29 11.59
N LYS A 26 17.77 -2.96 12.02
CA LYS A 26 18.61 -2.56 13.16
C LYS A 26 19.17 -1.15 13.01
N ASN A 27 19.68 -0.85 11.82
CA ASN A 27 20.39 0.40 11.54
C ASN A 27 19.46 1.50 10.98
N ASP A 28 18.14 1.33 11.08
CA ASP A 28 17.14 2.33 10.70
C ASP A 28 17.27 2.82 9.25
N LEU A 29 17.58 1.90 8.32
CA LEU A 29 17.75 2.24 6.91
C LEU A 29 16.45 2.79 6.30
N SER A 30 16.54 3.39 5.11
CA SER A 30 15.37 4.01 4.46
C SER A 30 14.26 3.02 4.14
N GLU A 31 13.01 3.47 4.22
CA GLU A 31 11.80 2.72 3.83
C GLU A 31 11.92 2.12 2.43
N ARG A 32 12.51 2.86 1.47
CA ARG A 32 12.78 2.36 0.11
C ARG A 32 13.68 1.12 0.08
N SER A 33 14.73 1.08 0.90
CA SER A 33 15.62 -0.09 0.98
C SER A 33 14.90 -1.29 1.58
N ILE A 34 14.07 -1.05 2.60
CA ILE A 34 13.27 -2.07 3.26
C ILE A 34 12.21 -2.62 2.29
N ALA A 35 11.50 -1.72 1.58
CA ALA A 35 10.50 -2.06 0.56
C ALA A 35 11.10 -2.91 -0.56
N HIS A 36 12.28 -2.54 -1.06
CA HIS A 36 12.98 -3.32 -2.08
C HIS A 36 13.26 -4.75 -1.61
N ARG A 37 13.78 -4.93 -0.39
CA ARG A 37 14.09 -6.26 0.13
C ARG A 37 12.85 -7.09 0.40
N LEU A 38 11.80 -6.47 0.96
CA LEU A 38 10.51 -7.14 1.13
C LEU A 38 9.95 -7.57 -0.23
N ALA A 39 10.00 -6.72 -1.25
CA ALA A 39 9.56 -7.06 -2.60
C ALA A 39 10.34 -8.24 -3.19
N CYS A 40 11.66 -8.32 -2.97
CA CYS A 40 12.47 -9.48 -3.38
C CYS A 40 11.96 -10.77 -2.73
N HIS A 41 11.66 -10.76 -1.43
CA HIS A 41 11.14 -11.94 -0.74
C HIS A 41 9.75 -12.32 -1.24
N LEU A 42 8.85 -11.34 -1.33
CA LEU A 42 7.49 -11.53 -1.82
C LEU A 42 7.45 -12.08 -3.26
N GLN A 43 8.37 -11.66 -4.13
CA GLN A 43 8.43 -12.16 -5.51
C GLN A 43 8.62 -13.69 -5.59
N HIS A 44 9.31 -14.29 -4.61
CA HIS A 44 9.49 -15.74 -4.56
C HIS A 44 8.25 -16.48 -4.00
N LEU A 45 7.39 -15.78 -3.26
CA LEU A 45 6.20 -16.34 -2.64
C LEU A 45 4.94 -16.19 -3.50
N PHE A 46 4.88 -15.15 -4.34
CA PHE A 46 3.77 -14.90 -5.26
C PHE A 46 4.04 -15.51 -6.65
N ASP A 47 3.77 -16.80 -6.80
CA ASP A 47 3.91 -17.48 -8.09
C ASP A 47 2.91 -16.95 -9.13
N GLY A 48 3.37 -16.73 -10.35
CA GLY A 48 2.56 -16.21 -11.45
C GLY A 48 2.17 -14.72 -11.37
N TYR A 49 2.69 -13.97 -10.39
CA TYR A 49 2.48 -12.53 -10.24
C TYR A 49 3.80 -11.74 -10.30
N CYS A 50 3.70 -10.48 -10.66
CA CYS A 50 4.80 -9.52 -10.57
C CYS A 50 4.73 -8.81 -9.21
N VAL A 51 5.88 -8.65 -8.56
CA VAL A 51 6.04 -7.82 -7.37
C VAL A 51 6.94 -6.65 -7.72
N ASP A 52 6.35 -5.46 -7.83
CA ASP A 52 7.04 -4.27 -8.33
C ASP A 52 7.04 -3.14 -7.31
N CYS A 53 8.20 -2.49 -7.14
CA CYS A 53 8.34 -1.26 -6.36
C CYS A 53 8.12 -0.02 -7.22
N GLU A 54 7.52 1.03 -6.63
CA GLU A 54 7.30 2.35 -7.25
C GLU A 54 6.63 2.29 -8.65
N TYR A 55 5.87 1.22 -8.92
CA TYR A 55 5.30 0.98 -10.24
C TYR A 55 4.21 1.99 -10.58
N ASN A 56 4.47 2.78 -11.61
CA ASN A 56 3.66 3.93 -12.01
C ASN A 56 2.90 3.74 -13.33
N GLY A 57 2.66 2.49 -13.74
CA GLY A 57 1.83 2.15 -14.90
C GLY A 57 0.42 1.69 -14.50
N ALA A 58 -0.55 1.88 -15.38
CA ALA A 58 -1.89 1.29 -15.28
C ALA A 58 -2.55 1.24 -16.66
N MET A 59 -3.52 0.35 -16.85
CA MET A 59 -4.42 0.43 -18.02
C MET A 59 -5.55 1.41 -17.74
N ARG A 60 -5.93 2.22 -18.74
CA ARG A 60 -7.12 3.08 -18.75
C ARG A 60 -7.90 2.80 -20.02
N GLY A 61 -9.03 2.12 -19.89
CA GLY A 61 -9.63 1.37 -21.00
C GLY A 61 -8.58 0.48 -21.67
N GLU A 62 -8.40 0.64 -22.99
CA GLU A 62 -7.47 -0.15 -23.80
C GLU A 62 -6.07 0.48 -23.92
N VAL A 63 -5.79 1.60 -23.24
CA VAL A 63 -4.54 2.35 -23.39
C VAL A 63 -3.70 2.28 -22.13
N TYR A 64 -2.40 2.03 -22.30
CA TYR A 64 -1.44 2.14 -21.21
C TYR A 64 -1.18 3.60 -20.83
N ALA A 65 -1.27 3.92 -19.54
CA ALA A 65 -1.09 5.26 -19.01
C ALA A 65 -0.26 5.28 -17.73
N ARG A 66 0.16 6.48 -17.33
CA ARG A 66 0.72 6.69 -15.99
C ARG A 66 -0.37 6.45 -14.94
N LYS A 67 -0.02 5.70 -13.91
CA LYS A 67 -0.86 5.41 -12.76
C LYS A 67 -1.27 6.71 -12.09
N LYS A 68 -2.58 6.86 -11.94
CA LYS A 68 -3.19 7.91 -11.14
C LYS A 68 -4.18 7.27 -10.20
N VAL A 69 -4.24 7.78 -8.99
CA VAL A 69 -5.21 7.37 -7.97
C VAL A 69 -6.27 8.46 -7.84
N GLN A 70 -7.54 8.04 -7.81
CA GLN A 70 -8.70 8.92 -7.62
C GLN A 70 -8.99 9.05 -6.12
N MET A 71 -8.80 10.25 -5.58
CA MET A 71 -8.99 10.56 -4.16
C MET A 71 -10.21 11.47 -3.97
N VAL A 72 -10.85 11.39 -2.81
CA VAL A 72 -11.99 12.26 -2.45
C VAL A 72 -11.46 13.51 -1.75
N LYS A 73 -11.86 14.70 -2.22
CA LYS A 73 -11.46 15.99 -1.63
C LYS A 73 -11.80 16.06 -0.15
N GLU A 74 -13.02 15.67 0.24
CA GLU A 74 -13.45 15.73 1.63
C GLU A 74 -12.58 14.85 2.55
N GLN A 75 -12.11 13.68 2.07
CA GLN A 75 -11.24 12.80 2.87
C GLN A 75 -9.87 13.44 3.12
N LEU A 76 -9.30 14.11 2.10
CA LEU A 76 -8.04 14.82 2.25
C LEU A 76 -8.17 15.99 3.22
N LEU A 77 -9.23 16.78 3.10
CA LEU A 77 -9.48 17.93 3.98
C LEU A 77 -9.75 17.49 5.43
N ALA A 78 -10.50 16.40 5.63
CA ALA A 78 -10.77 15.84 6.96
C ALA A 78 -9.50 15.32 7.65
N ALA A 79 -8.50 14.90 6.88
CA ALA A 79 -7.18 14.52 7.36
C ALA A 79 -6.19 15.69 7.45
N GLU A 80 -6.67 16.94 7.34
CA GLU A 80 -5.86 18.17 7.34
C GLU A 80 -4.80 18.23 6.22
N LEU A 81 -4.99 17.45 5.15
CA LEU A 81 -4.11 17.41 4.00
C LEU A 81 -4.45 18.51 3.00
N LYS A 82 -3.41 19.09 2.40
CA LYS A 82 -3.56 20.20 1.46
C LYS A 82 -4.02 19.72 0.08
N LEU A 83 -4.98 20.44 -0.48
CA LEU A 83 -5.30 20.43 -1.91
C LEU A 83 -4.30 21.31 -2.67
N ARG A 84 -3.91 20.88 -3.87
CA ARG A 84 -3.16 21.70 -4.83
C ARG A 84 -4.04 22.85 -5.31
N GLU A 85 -3.47 23.97 -5.75
CA GLU A 85 -4.27 25.14 -6.19
C GLU A 85 -5.32 24.77 -7.26
N ILE A 86 -4.94 23.92 -8.21
CA ILE A 86 -5.85 23.41 -9.26
C ILE A 86 -7.01 22.55 -8.72
N GLU A 87 -6.88 21.99 -7.52
CA GLU A 87 -7.88 21.13 -6.90
C GLU A 87 -8.84 21.89 -5.97
N LYS A 88 -8.58 23.18 -5.71
CA LYS A 88 -9.40 24.02 -4.81
C LYS A 88 -10.67 24.56 -5.45
N ASP A 89 -10.91 24.30 -6.73
CA ASP A 89 -12.20 24.62 -7.32
C ASP A 89 -13.28 23.70 -6.71
N PHE A 90 -14.07 24.26 -5.80
CA PHE A 90 -15.15 23.56 -5.10
C PHE A 90 -16.41 23.41 -5.97
N LEU A 91 -16.47 24.05 -7.14
CA LEU A 91 -17.53 23.81 -8.13
C LEU A 91 -17.22 22.60 -9.03
N ALA A 92 -15.96 22.13 -9.04
CA ALA A 92 -15.52 20.94 -9.76
C ALA A 92 -15.75 19.65 -8.96
N ASP A 93 -15.66 18.50 -9.63
CA ASP A 93 -15.87 17.16 -9.08
C ASP A 93 -15.21 16.93 -7.71
N GLN A 94 -15.88 16.18 -6.83
CA GLN A 94 -15.34 15.81 -5.52
C GLN A 94 -14.18 14.80 -5.60
N LEU A 95 -14.02 14.17 -6.75
CA LEU A 95 -12.89 13.29 -7.04
C LEU A 95 -11.75 14.09 -7.68
N ILE A 96 -10.53 13.85 -7.21
CA ILE A 96 -9.31 14.38 -7.80
C ILE A 96 -8.38 13.25 -8.19
N GLU A 97 -7.58 13.45 -9.23
CA GLU A 97 -6.57 12.49 -9.62
C GLU A 97 -5.16 12.99 -9.26
N ARG A 98 -4.38 12.12 -8.62
CA ARG A 98 -2.95 12.36 -8.34
C ARG A 98 -2.11 11.23 -8.88
N SER A 99 -0.94 11.55 -9.43
CA SER A 99 0.09 10.54 -9.69
C SER A 99 0.48 9.89 -8.36
N ALA A 100 0.61 8.57 -8.35
CA ALA A 100 0.96 7.84 -7.15
C ALA A 100 1.97 6.73 -7.45
N TYR A 101 2.86 6.53 -6.48
CA TYR A 101 3.97 5.60 -6.52
C TYR A 101 3.86 4.79 -5.23
N PRO A 102 3.25 3.59 -5.30
CA PRO A 102 3.19 2.72 -4.13
C PRO A 102 4.55 2.10 -3.85
N ASP A 103 4.83 1.80 -2.59
CA ASP A 103 6.10 1.18 -2.21
C ASP A 103 6.25 -0.21 -2.82
N ILE A 104 5.20 -1.03 -2.76
CA ILE A 104 5.16 -2.35 -3.41
C ILE A 104 3.74 -2.62 -3.95
N ILE A 105 3.65 -3.27 -5.10
CA ILE A 105 2.42 -3.87 -5.59
C ILE A 105 2.62 -5.33 -5.98
N VAL A 106 1.55 -6.11 -5.85
CA VAL A 106 1.45 -7.48 -6.37
C VAL A 106 0.34 -7.51 -7.40
N HIS A 107 0.71 -7.75 -8.65
CA HIS A 107 -0.18 -7.56 -9.80
C HIS A 107 0.23 -8.38 -11.02
N LYS A 108 -0.57 -8.30 -12.07
CA LYS A 108 -0.16 -8.69 -13.43
C LYS A 108 -0.04 -7.44 -14.29
N ARG A 109 1.12 -7.27 -14.93
CA ARG A 109 1.37 -6.11 -15.80
C ARG A 109 0.50 -6.19 -17.06
N GLY A 110 0.01 -5.04 -17.52
CA GLY A 110 -0.72 -4.91 -18.80
C GLY A 110 -2.24 -5.06 -18.71
N HIS A 111 -2.81 -5.30 -17.53
CA HIS A 111 -4.25 -5.22 -17.25
C HIS A 111 -4.48 -4.86 -15.78
N ASN A 112 -5.71 -4.47 -15.41
CA ASN A 112 -6.05 -4.16 -14.01
C ASN A 112 -6.89 -5.27 -13.34
N ASP A 113 -7.22 -6.34 -14.07
CA ASP A 113 -8.19 -7.35 -13.63
C ASP A 113 -7.71 -8.23 -12.46
N ASP A 114 -6.38 -8.35 -12.26
CA ASP A 114 -5.77 -9.23 -11.25
C ASP A 114 -4.78 -8.47 -10.34
N ASN A 115 -5.13 -7.25 -9.94
CA ASN A 115 -4.37 -6.49 -8.95
C ASN A 115 -4.64 -7.04 -7.54
N LEU A 116 -3.69 -7.82 -6.98
CA LEU A 116 -3.89 -8.50 -5.70
C LEU A 116 -3.74 -7.55 -4.52
N CYS A 117 -2.56 -6.98 -4.32
CA CYS A 117 -2.35 -6.07 -3.21
C CYS A 117 -1.44 -4.90 -3.54
N ILE A 118 -1.64 -3.86 -2.75
CA ILE A 118 -0.82 -2.65 -2.75
C ILE A 118 -0.37 -2.40 -1.33
N ILE A 119 0.91 -2.11 -1.17
CA ILE A 119 1.58 -2.06 0.12
C ILE A 119 2.24 -0.69 0.27
N GLU A 120 2.02 -0.07 1.40
CA GLU A 120 2.72 1.13 1.86
C GLU A 120 3.46 0.79 3.15
N ILE A 121 4.73 1.19 3.23
CA ILE A 121 5.62 0.84 4.33
C ILE A 121 6.00 2.10 5.07
N LYS A 122 5.91 2.03 6.39
CA LYS A 122 6.38 3.05 7.30
C LYS A 122 7.29 2.48 8.35
N LYS A 123 8.31 3.23 8.75
CA LYS A 123 9.07 2.93 9.97
C LYS A 123 8.39 3.53 11.19
N THR A 124 8.50 2.88 12.34
CA THR A 124 8.08 3.48 13.63
C THR A 124 8.87 4.74 13.99
N THR A 125 10.05 4.94 13.38
CA THR A 125 10.89 6.14 13.56
C THR A 125 10.52 7.29 12.63
N SER A 126 9.58 7.09 11.70
CA SER A 126 9.17 8.11 10.74
C SER A 126 8.31 9.20 11.40
N LEU A 127 8.66 10.47 11.16
CA LEU A 127 8.00 11.63 11.77
C LEU A 127 6.71 12.06 11.04
N VAL A 128 6.45 11.50 9.87
CA VAL A 128 5.29 11.84 9.03
C VAL A 128 4.20 10.81 9.29
N GLY A 129 2.98 11.30 9.58
CA GLY A 129 1.82 10.46 9.83
C GLY A 129 1.38 9.60 8.64
N MET A 130 0.46 8.67 8.92
CA MET A 130 -0.01 7.65 7.98
C MET A 130 -1.25 8.07 7.17
N GLU A 131 -1.80 9.26 7.40
CA GLU A 131 -3.13 9.65 6.91
C GLU A 131 -3.20 9.68 5.39
N TYR A 132 -2.14 10.17 4.74
CA TYR A 132 -2.07 10.18 3.28
C TYR A 132 -1.95 8.77 2.70
N ASP A 133 -1.18 7.90 3.35
CA ASP A 133 -1.00 6.52 2.93
C ASP A 133 -2.30 5.71 3.12
N GLU A 134 -3.04 5.93 4.21
CA GLU A 134 -4.36 5.34 4.41
C GLU A 134 -5.35 5.79 3.31
N ILE A 135 -5.44 7.09 3.01
CA ILE A 135 -6.32 7.60 1.94
C ILE A 135 -5.94 6.99 0.59
N LYS A 136 -4.63 6.88 0.31
CA LYS A 136 -4.11 6.27 -0.92
C LYS A 136 -4.51 4.79 -1.01
N LEU A 137 -4.30 4.00 0.04
CA LEU A 137 -4.68 2.58 0.10
C LEU A 137 -6.20 2.37 -0.07
N ARG A 138 -7.02 3.19 0.59
CA ARG A 138 -8.48 3.19 0.39
C ARG A 138 -8.81 3.49 -1.07
N SER A 139 -8.18 4.50 -1.66
CA SER A 139 -8.44 4.89 -3.04
C SER A 139 -8.05 3.81 -4.07
N TYR A 140 -6.98 3.05 -3.80
CA TYR A 140 -6.54 1.94 -4.66
C TYR A 140 -7.47 0.72 -4.64
N THR A 141 -8.24 0.56 -3.56
CA THR A 141 -9.12 -0.60 -3.33
C THR A 141 -10.58 -0.32 -3.67
N ARG A 142 -10.87 0.81 -4.34
CA ARG A 142 -12.20 1.12 -4.85
C ARG A 142 -12.45 0.39 -6.15
N HIS A 143 -13.70 -0.02 -6.35
CA HIS A 143 -14.15 -0.75 -7.53
C HIS A 143 -15.29 -0.02 -8.24
N GLU A 144 -15.91 0.95 -7.58
CA GLU A 144 -17.09 1.65 -8.04
C GLU A 144 -16.81 2.84 -8.98
N LEU A 145 -15.55 3.12 -9.29
CA LEU A 145 -15.13 4.27 -10.11
C LEU A 145 -14.69 3.83 -11.51
N ASP A 146 -14.94 4.68 -12.50
CA ASP A 146 -14.34 4.54 -13.82
C ASP A 146 -12.81 4.64 -13.74
N ASP A 147 -12.11 3.79 -14.48
CA ASP A 147 -10.64 3.64 -14.42
C ASP A 147 -10.09 3.28 -13.02
N ALA A 148 -10.92 2.70 -12.16
CA ALA A 148 -10.46 2.18 -10.88
C ALA A 148 -9.33 1.15 -11.05
N LEU A 149 -8.36 1.21 -10.14
CA LEU A 149 -7.22 0.29 -10.14
C LEU A 149 -7.57 -1.07 -9.52
N CYS A 150 -8.67 -1.15 -8.77
CA CYS A 150 -9.29 -2.41 -8.33
C CYS A 150 -8.33 -3.36 -7.59
N TYR A 151 -7.43 -2.85 -6.74
CA TYR A 151 -6.62 -3.72 -5.90
C TYR A 151 -7.50 -4.43 -4.87
N GLN A 152 -7.37 -5.76 -4.77
CA GLN A 152 -8.19 -6.58 -3.86
C GLN A 152 -7.97 -6.20 -2.38
N VAL A 153 -6.74 -5.88 -1.97
CA VAL A 153 -6.44 -5.42 -0.61
C VAL A 153 -5.32 -4.38 -0.60
N GLY A 154 -5.53 -3.32 0.19
CA GLY A 154 -4.48 -2.35 0.53
C GLY A 154 -3.90 -2.69 1.90
N ILE A 155 -2.57 -2.67 2.02
CA ILE A 155 -1.87 -3.06 3.23
C ILE A 155 -0.93 -1.93 3.64
N PHE A 156 -1.15 -1.37 4.83
CA PHE A 156 -0.19 -0.49 5.47
C PHE A 156 0.63 -1.32 6.45
N ILE A 157 1.95 -1.24 6.33
CA ILE A 157 2.90 -1.95 7.19
C ILE A 157 3.70 -0.91 7.96
N GLU A 158 3.57 -0.91 9.28
CA GLU A 158 4.45 -0.15 10.15
C GLU A 158 5.51 -1.10 10.72
N ILE A 159 6.79 -0.88 10.40
CA ILE A 159 7.90 -1.75 10.76
C ILE A 159 8.75 -1.08 11.83
N LYS A 160 9.06 -1.83 12.89
CA LYS A 160 9.97 -1.38 13.94
C LYS A 160 11.40 -1.38 13.46
N THR A 161 12.08 -0.25 13.62
CA THR A 161 13.48 -0.05 13.23
C THR A 161 14.25 0.73 14.29
N GLY A 162 15.58 0.73 14.21
CA GLY A 162 16.44 1.50 15.11
C GLY A 162 16.57 0.90 16.50
N GLY A 163 17.12 -0.32 16.57
CA GLY A 163 17.30 -1.07 17.81
C GLY A 163 17.44 -2.56 17.58
N ASP A 164 17.51 -3.34 18.67
CA ASP A 164 17.62 -4.81 18.60
C ASP A 164 16.26 -5.51 18.50
N GLU A 165 15.17 -4.84 18.86
CA GLU A 165 13.82 -5.41 18.80
C GLU A 165 13.24 -5.38 17.38
N ARG A 166 12.53 -6.45 17.02
CA ARG A 166 11.80 -6.60 15.75
C ARG A 166 10.29 -6.60 16.01
N GLY A 167 9.52 -6.43 14.95
CA GLY A 167 8.08 -6.35 15.00
C GLY A 167 7.52 -5.43 13.93
N TYR A 168 6.26 -5.67 13.61
CA TYR A 168 5.51 -4.85 12.68
C TYR A 168 4.02 -4.86 13.04
N SER A 169 3.31 -3.81 12.64
CA SER A 169 1.85 -3.74 12.71
C SER A 169 1.27 -3.64 11.30
N LEU A 170 0.06 -4.17 11.11
CA LEU A 170 -0.63 -4.18 9.82
C LEU A 170 -1.99 -3.52 9.94
N MET A 171 -2.30 -2.66 8.96
CA MET A 171 -3.64 -2.14 8.73
C MET A 171 -4.06 -2.48 7.31
N PHE A 172 -5.32 -2.89 7.15
CA PHE A 172 -5.86 -3.34 5.88
C PHE A 172 -6.96 -2.39 5.39
N CYS A 173 -6.99 -2.15 4.08
CA CYS A 173 -8.05 -1.44 3.38
C CYS A 173 -8.68 -2.35 2.32
N GLN A 174 -9.99 -2.23 2.13
CA GLN A 174 -10.74 -2.94 1.11
C GLN A 174 -12.01 -2.15 0.75
N ASN A 175 -12.40 -2.16 -0.53
CA ASN A 175 -13.61 -1.48 -1.03
C ASN A 175 -13.69 -0.01 -0.59
N GLY A 176 -12.56 0.71 -0.60
CA GLY A 176 -12.51 2.11 -0.18
C GLY A 176 -12.61 2.36 1.33
N GLY A 177 -12.65 1.32 2.16
CA GLY A 177 -12.75 1.40 3.62
C GLY A 177 -11.56 0.75 4.33
N ARG A 178 -11.36 1.11 5.60
CA ARG A 178 -10.42 0.42 6.50
C ARG A 178 -11.11 -0.80 7.11
N LEU A 179 -10.43 -1.94 7.14
CA LEU A 179 -10.91 -3.14 7.81
C LEU A 179 -10.56 -3.02 9.30
N THR A 180 -11.59 -2.98 10.16
CA THR A 180 -11.43 -3.15 11.60
C THR A 180 -11.45 -4.65 11.90
N ARG A 181 -10.36 -5.21 12.42
CA ARG A 181 -10.41 -6.57 12.98
C ARG A 181 -11.39 -6.54 14.15
N GLU A 182 -12.53 -7.22 14.04
CA GLU A 182 -13.25 -7.64 15.24
C GLU A 182 -12.35 -8.65 15.96
N GLY A 183 -11.98 -8.28 17.19
CA GLY A 183 -11.20 -9.02 18.20
C GLY A 183 -10.54 -10.36 17.82
N ASN A 184 -9.21 -10.37 17.79
CA ASN A 184 -8.38 -11.45 18.33
C ASN A 184 -6.93 -10.97 18.37
N ASP A 185 -6.63 -10.18 19.39
CA ASP A 185 -5.26 -9.93 19.83
C ASP A 185 -4.76 -11.22 20.50
N HIS A 186 -4.13 -12.08 19.72
CA HIS A 186 -3.19 -13.03 20.28
C HIS A 186 -1.85 -12.30 20.46
N GLU A 187 -1.71 -11.65 21.62
CA GLU A 187 -0.40 -11.41 22.23
C GLU A 187 0.36 -12.75 22.22
N HIS A 188 1.40 -12.85 21.39
CA HIS A 188 2.41 -13.88 21.57
C HIS A 188 3.38 -13.38 22.64
N ASN A 189 3.19 -13.89 23.85
CA ASN A 189 4.25 -14.01 24.86
C ASN A 189 5.39 -14.90 24.35
#